data_AF-A0A6J6YJM7-F1
#
_entry.id   AF-A0A6J6YJM7-F1
#
_cell.length_a   1.000
_cell.length_b   1.000
_cell.length_c   1.000
_cell.angle_alpha   90.00
_cell.angle_beta   90.00
_cell.angle_gamma   90.00
#
_symmetry.space_group_name_H-M   'P 1'
#
loop_
_entity.id
_entity.type
_entity.pdbx_description
1 polymer ?
#
loop_
_entity_poly.entity_id
_entity_poly.type
_entity_poly.pdbx_seq_one_letter_code
_entity_poly.pdbx_strand_id
1 'polypeptide(L)'
;MLAVLATVKFHGSDGAIGLLLAGRGVGVVLGPLLITRLVARGIHGVLLACGFAAIGYGTMYLGVAIAPWLVLAAIGVMLAHLGGGAQWALTIYGLQLLTPDELRGRIFAADAALVTLAMSLSLVFSGLMSGVIGPSATIAIIGGGSLLWGIVFLFLTRVLRAEAETEALAVHPLAVETELT
;
A
#
# COMPACT_ATOMS: atom_id res chain seq x y z
N MET A 1 -4.08 -3.19 15.51
CA MET A 1 -5.49 -2.74 15.51
C MET A 1 -6.52 -3.77 15.14
N LEU A 2 -6.31 -4.66 14.16
CA LEU A 2 -7.35 -5.62 13.75
C LEU A 2 -7.88 -6.47 14.92
N ALA A 3 -7.02 -6.87 15.85
CA ALA A 3 -7.44 -7.56 17.07
C ALA A 3 -8.39 -6.70 17.94
N VAL A 4 -8.02 -5.45 18.22
CA VAL A 4 -8.85 -4.50 18.99
C VAL A 4 -10.18 -4.21 18.26
N LEU A 5 -10.15 -4.07 16.94
CA LEU A 5 -11.36 -3.90 16.14
C LEU A 5 -12.29 -5.12 16.26
N ALA A 6 -11.75 -6.34 16.14
CA ALA A 6 -12.52 -7.57 16.24
C ALA A 6 -13.20 -7.72 17.60
N THR A 7 -12.47 -7.47 18.69
CA THR A 7 -12.99 -7.68 20.04
C THR A 7 -13.89 -6.53 20.51
N VAL A 8 -13.52 -5.27 20.23
CA VAL A 8 -14.25 -4.10 20.75
C VAL A 8 -15.42 -3.69 19.87
N LYS A 9 -15.26 -3.69 18.54
CA LYS A 9 -16.35 -3.28 17.63
C LYS A 9 -17.30 -4.44 17.32
N PHE A 10 -16.73 -5.60 16.99
CA PHE A 10 -17.51 -6.74 16.52
C PHE A 10 -17.83 -7.76 17.61
N HIS A 11 -17.36 -7.56 18.84
CA HIS A 11 -17.56 -8.49 19.97
C HIS A 11 -17.14 -9.93 19.63
N GLY A 12 -16.16 -10.07 18.72
CA GLY A 12 -15.69 -11.35 18.23
C GLY A 12 -14.59 -11.95 19.11
N SER A 13 -14.48 -13.28 19.06
CA SER A 13 -13.40 -14.04 19.71
C SER A 13 -12.18 -14.18 18.79
N ASP A 14 -11.25 -15.07 19.14
CA ASP A 14 -10.04 -15.37 18.37
C ASP A 14 -10.31 -15.68 16.90
N GLY A 15 -11.44 -16.32 16.58
CA GLY A 15 -11.85 -16.59 15.19
C GLY A 15 -12.07 -15.32 14.37
N ALA A 16 -12.59 -14.25 14.99
CA ALA A 16 -12.78 -12.97 14.32
C ALA A 16 -11.45 -12.25 14.06
N ILE A 17 -10.52 -12.33 15.02
CA ILE A 17 -9.16 -11.84 14.86
C ILE A 17 -8.47 -12.59 13.71
N GLY A 18 -8.57 -13.93 13.73
CA GLY A 18 -8.04 -14.81 12.70
C GLY A 18 -8.58 -14.47 11.31
N LEU A 19 -9.89 -14.23 11.18
CA LEU A 19 -10.51 -13.87 9.91
C LEU A 19 -9.97 -12.54 9.34
N LEU A 20 -9.85 -11.50 10.17
CA LEU A 20 -9.28 -10.22 9.72
C LEU A 20 -7.80 -10.35 9.34
N LEU A 21 -7.02 -11.13 10.10
CA LEU A 21 -5.61 -11.39 9.81
C LEU A 21 -5.43 -12.23 8.54
N ALA A 22 -6.29 -13.24 8.33
CA ALA A 22 -6.30 -14.04 7.12
C ALA A 22 -6.62 -13.19 5.89
N GLY A 23 -7.65 -12.34 5.97
CA GLY A 23 -7.99 -11.38 4.92
C GLY A 23 -6.80 -10.48 4.56
N ARG A 24 -6.13 -9.91 5.58
CA ARG A 24 -4.87 -9.16 5.39
C ARG A 24 -3.82 -9.99 4.64
N GLY A 25 -3.54 -11.21 5.10
CA GLY A 25 -2.53 -12.09 4.52
C GLY A 25 -2.81 -12.39 3.04
N VAL A 26 -4.04 -12.74 2.72
CA VAL A 26 -4.50 -12.98 1.34
C VAL A 26 -4.27 -11.75 0.47
N GLY A 27 -4.67 -10.56 0.94
CA GLY A 27 -4.44 -9.31 0.22
C GLY A 27 -2.96 -9.08 -0.08
N VAL A 28 -2.10 -9.20 0.92
CA VAL A 28 -0.64 -8.97 0.78
C VAL A 28 -0.02 -9.91 -0.26
N VAL A 29 -0.43 -11.18 -0.31
CA VAL A 29 0.11 -12.16 -1.26
C VAL A 29 -0.41 -11.93 -2.69
N LEU A 30 -1.69 -11.64 -2.83
CA LEU A 30 -2.30 -11.45 -4.16
C LEU A 30 -1.90 -10.12 -4.81
N GLY A 31 -1.64 -9.08 -4.01
CA GLY A 31 -1.26 -7.76 -4.49
C GLY A 31 -0.14 -7.76 -5.54
N PRO A 32 1.06 -8.25 -5.22
CA PRO A 32 2.19 -8.30 -6.14
C PRO A 32 1.91 -9.07 -7.42
N LEU A 33 1.10 -10.14 -7.36
CA LEU A 33 0.76 -10.95 -8.54
C LEU A 33 -0.09 -10.16 -9.55
N LEU A 34 -0.95 -9.27 -9.03
CA LEU A 34 -1.87 -8.48 -9.84
C LEU A 34 -1.24 -7.19 -10.41
N ILE A 35 -0.16 -6.70 -9.80
CA ILE A 35 0.48 -5.42 -10.19
C ILE A 35 1.51 -5.55 -11.32
N THR A 36 1.83 -6.78 -11.75
CA THR A 36 2.85 -7.11 -12.76
C THR A 36 2.75 -6.32 -14.06
N ARG A 37 1.52 -6.08 -14.57
CA ARG A 37 1.29 -5.29 -15.80
C ARG A 37 1.61 -3.79 -15.64
N LEU A 38 1.56 -3.25 -14.43
CA LEU A 38 1.87 -1.84 -14.17
C LEU A 38 3.38 -1.60 -14.09
N VAL A 39 4.16 -2.62 -13.68
CA VAL A 39 5.63 -2.60 -13.72
C VAL A 39 6.16 -2.49 -15.14
N ALA A 40 5.46 -3.10 -16.11
CA ALA A 40 5.82 -3.03 -17.52
C ALA A 40 5.79 -1.59 -18.09
N ARG A 41 5.21 -0.63 -17.37
CA ARG A 41 5.19 0.80 -17.75
C ARG A 41 6.34 1.60 -17.12
N GLY A 42 7.38 0.92 -16.63
CA GLY A 42 8.57 1.54 -16.03
C GLY A 42 8.26 2.35 -14.76
N ILE A 43 9.13 3.32 -14.45
CA ILE A 43 9.02 4.16 -13.25
C ILE A 43 7.70 4.94 -13.20
N HIS A 44 7.19 5.40 -14.34
CA HIS A 44 5.88 6.05 -14.41
C HIS A 44 4.76 5.15 -13.83
N GLY A 45 4.72 3.88 -14.27
CA GLY A 45 3.76 2.90 -13.79
C GLY A 45 3.91 2.56 -12.31
N VAL A 46 5.15 2.47 -11.83
CA VAL A 46 5.46 2.22 -10.40
C VAL A 46 4.93 3.35 -9.51
N LEU A 47 5.20 4.61 -9.88
CA LEU A 47 4.74 5.77 -9.10
C LEU A 47 3.20 5.87 -9.08
N LEU A 48 2.54 5.61 -10.21
CA LEU A 48 1.08 5.53 -10.25
C LEU A 48 0.55 4.41 -9.34
N ALA A 49 1.13 3.21 -9.44
CA ALA A 49 0.71 2.05 -8.66
C ALA A 49 0.83 2.31 -7.16
N CYS A 50 1.94 2.89 -6.70
CA CYS A 50 2.12 3.25 -5.29
C CYS A 50 1.05 4.27 -4.82
N GLY A 51 0.86 5.36 -5.55
CA GLY A 51 -0.13 6.37 -5.13
C GLY A 51 -1.56 5.84 -5.12
N PHE A 52 -1.98 5.09 -6.14
CA PHE A 52 -3.31 4.47 -6.16
C PHE A 52 -3.46 3.35 -5.13
N ALA A 53 -2.40 2.59 -4.83
CA ALA A 53 -2.41 1.62 -3.74
C ALA A 53 -2.65 2.29 -2.39
N ALA A 54 -1.99 3.42 -2.11
CA ALA A 54 -2.20 4.19 -0.88
C ALA A 54 -3.62 4.77 -0.78
N ILE A 55 -4.18 5.28 -1.89
CA ILE A 55 -5.58 5.75 -1.96
C ILE A 55 -6.55 4.59 -1.72
N GLY A 56 -6.34 3.47 -2.40
CA GLY A 56 -7.16 2.26 -2.27
C GLY A 56 -7.13 1.70 -0.85
N TYR A 57 -5.94 1.60 -0.25
CA TYR A 57 -5.75 1.22 1.15
C TYR A 57 -6.56 2.11 2.09
N GLY A 58 -6.39 3.44 1.97
CA GLY A 58 -7.08 4.40 2.82
C GLY A 58 -8.60 4.35 2.66
N THR A 59 -9.09 4.28 1.42
CA THR A 59 -10.52 4.20 1.08
C THR A 59 -11.16 2.95 1.67
N MET A 60 -10.52 1.79 1.49
CA MET A 60 -11.02 0.54 2.05
C MET A 60 -11.04 0.57 3.58
N TYR A 61 -10.04 1.16 4.22
CA TYR A 61 -10.02 1.29 5.69
C TYR A 61 -11.05 2.28 6.23
N LEU A 62 -11.40 3.34 5.50
CA LEU A 62 -12.56 4.18 5.82
C LEU A 62 -13.86 3.35 5.77
N GLY A 63 -14.00 2.48 4.78
CA GLY A 63 -15.10 1.50 4.71
C GLY A 63 -15.12 0.54 5.90
N VAL A 64 -13.96 0.00 6.30
CA VAL A 64 -13.82 -0.86 7.48
C VAL A 64 -14.23 -0.15 8.78
N ALA A 65 -13.91 1.15 8.90
CA ALA A 65 -14.27 1.95 10.07
C ALA A 65 -15.79 2.03 10.29
N ILE A 66 -16.57 2.07 9.21
CA ILE A 66 -18.04 2.12 9.24
C ILE A 66 -18.72 0.77 8.97
N ALA A 67 -17.96 -0.28 8.66
CA ALA A 67 -18.50 -1.60 8.33
C ALA A 67 -19.39 -2.13 9.47
N PRO A 68 -20.66 -2.52 9.21
CA PRO A 68 -21.53 -3.02 10.27
C PRO A 68 -21.30 -4.52 10.59
N TRP A 69 -20.57 -5.23 9.72
CA TRP A 69 -20.47 -6.70 9.74
C TRP A 69 -18.99 -7.09 9.68
N LEU A 70 -18.59 -8.09 10.47
CA LEU A 70 -17.21 -8.58 10.52
C LEU A 70 -16.71 -9.05 9.15
N VAL A 71 -17.55 -9.78 8.40
CA VAL A 71 -17.20 -10.29 7.06
C VAL A 71 -16.92 -9.15 6.09
N LEU A 72 -17.75 -8.09 6.12
CA LEU A 72 -17.52 -6.92 5.28
C LEU A 72 -16.22 -6.19 5.67
N ALA A 73 -15.91 -6.10 6.96
CA ALA A 73 -14.62 -5.58 7.42
C ALA A 73 -13.45 -6.45 6.94
N ALA A 74 -13.58 -7.78 6.97
CA ALA A 74 -12.55 -8.69 6.48
C ALA A 74 -12.29 -8.53 4.97
N ILE A 75 -13.34 -8.39 4.16
CA ILE A 75 -13.23 -8.10 2.72
C ILE A 75 -12.55 -6.74 2.52
N GLY A 76 -12.96 -5.69 3.25
CA GLY A 76 -12.32 -4.38 3.19
C GLY A 76 -10.82 -4.44 3.53
N VAL A 77 -10.45 -5.17 4.59
CA VAL A 77 -9.05 -5.38 4.98
C VAL A 77 -8.27 -6.13 3.91
N MET A 78 -8.85 -7.16 3.29
CA MET A 78 -8.23 -7.90 2.20
C MET A 78 -7.95 -6.99 1.00
N LEU A 79 -8.96 -6.25 0.54
CA LEU A 79 -8.84 -5.33 -0.59
C LEU A 79 -7.82 -4.21 -0.31
N ALA A 80 -7.81 -3.66 0.91
CA ALA A 80 -6.82 -2.66 1.33
C ALA A 80 -5.38 -3.19 1.16
N HIS A 81 -5.14 -4.43 1.57
CA HIS A 81 -3.80 -5.03 1.54
C HIS A 81 -3.39 -5.58 0.18
N LEU A 82 -4.31 -5.69 -0.78
CA LEU A 82 -3.96 -5.98 -2.18
C LEU A 82 -3.10 -4.84 -2.75
N GLY A 83 -3.52 -3.59 -2.57
CA GLY A 83 -2.70 -2.42 -2.90
C GLY A 83 -1.43 -2.36 -2.05
N GLY A 84 -1.55 -2.55 -0.74
CA GLY A 84 -0.40 -2.49 0.18
C GLY A 84 0.71 -3.51 -0.13
N GLY A 85 0.35 -4.76 -0.43
CA GLY A 85 1.30 -5.81 -0.81
C GLY A 85 1.97 -5.51 -2.15
N ALA A 86 1.19 -5.07 -3.15
CA ALA A 86 1.72 -4.62 -4.42
C ALA A 86 2.74 -3.49 -4.24
N GLN A 87 2.37 -2.44 -3.51
CA GLN A 87 3.24 -1.30 -3.24
C GLN A 87 4.53 -1.74 -2.55
N TRP A 88 4.46 -2.60 -1.54
CA TRP A 88 5.64 -3.09 -0.82
C TRP A 88 6.61 -3.83 -1.75
N ALA A 89 6.10 -4.72 -2.61
CA ALA A 89 6.94 -5.43 -3.58
C ALA A 89 7.62 -4.46 -4.57
N LEU A 90 6.90 -3.44 -5.02
CA LEU A 90 7.41 -2.44 -5.96
C LEU A 90 8.50 -1.55 -5.36
N THR A 91 8.36 -1.10 -4.13
CA THR A 91 9.38 -0.26 -3.48
C THR A 91 10.67 -1.05 -3.25
N ILE A 92 10.55 -2.33 -2.88
CA ILE A 92 11.71 -3.23 -2.76
C ILE A 92 12.37 -3.44 -4.12
N TYR A 93 11.60 -3.74 -5.16
CA TYR A 93 12.13 -3.89 -6.52
C TYR A 93 12.85 -2.62 -7.00
N GLY A 94 12.24 -1.45 -6.85
CA GLY A 94 12.85 -0.17 -7.21
C GLY A 94 14.15 0.08 -6.44
N LEU A 95 14.18 -0.20 -5.13
CA LEU A 95 15.38 -0.04 -4.31
C LEU A 95 16.50 -0.99 -4.76
N GLN A 96 16.17 -2.22 -5.17
CA GLN A 96 17.16 -3.16 -5.71
C GLN A 96 17.78 -2.66 -7.01
N LEU A 97 17.00 -2.07 -7.91
CA LEU A 97 17.51 -1.52 -9.18
C LEU A 97 18.45 -0.33 -8.98
N LEU A 98 18.20 0.49 -7.96
CA LEU A 98 18.95 1.73 -7.71
C LEU A 98 20.19 1.53 -6.83
N THR A 99 20.35 0.35 -6.23
CA THR A 99 21.39 0.10 -5.23
C THR A 99 22.58 -0.66 -5.80
N PRO A 100 23.81 -0.11 -5.74
CA PRO A 100 25.03 -0.84 -6.10
C PRO A 100 25.23 -2.11 -5.25
N ASP A 101 25.83 -3.14 -5.84
CA ASP A 101 25.97 -4.46 -5.22
C ASP A 101 26.74 -4.42 -3.89
N GLU A 102 27.82 -3.65 -3.82
CA GLU A 102 28.63 -3.48 -2.60
C GLU A 102 27.89 -2.80 -1.43
N LEU A 103 26.83 -2.04 -1.71
CA LEU A 103 26.04 -1.32 -0.70
C LEU A 103 24.70 -1.98 -0.39
N ARG A 104 24.32 -3.01 -1.16
CA ARG A 104 22.99 -3.64 -1.09
C ARG A 104 22.64 -4.11 0.31
N GLY A 105 23.52 -4.87 0.96
CA GLY A 105 23.27 -5.36 2.34
C GLY A 105 23.05 -4.22 3.35
N ARG A 106 23.80 -3.12 3.23
CA ARG A 106 23.70 -1.98 4.15
C ARG A 106 22.43 -1.16 3.93
N ILE A 107 22.06 -0.93 2.67
CA ILE A 107 20.85 -0.19 2.31
C ILE A 107 19.60 -0.97 2.72
N PHE A 108 19.54 -2.28 2.46
CA PHE A 108 18.41 -3.11 2.87
C PHE A 108 18.30 -3.25 4.39
N ALA A 109 19.42 -3.27 5.13
CA ALA A 109 19.38 -3.25 6.59
C ALA A 109 18.82 -1.93 7.13
N ALA A 110 19.21 -0.79 6.54
CA ALA A 110 18.68 0.52 6.92
C ALA A 110 17.18 0.65 6.59
N ASP A 111 16.76 0.20 5.41
CA ASP A 111 15.34 0.16 5.01
C ASP A 111 14.51 -0.69 5.99
N ALA A 112 14.97 -1.91 6.29
CA ALA A 112 14.29 -2.79 7.24
C ALA A 112 14.19 -2.17 8.65
N ALA A 113 15.25 -1.49 9.11
CA ALA A 113 15.24 -0.80 10.41
C ALA A 113 14.23 0.36 10.43
N LEU A 114 14.19 1.17 9.36
CA LEU A 114 13.26 2.30 9.24
C LEU A 114 11.81 1.82 9.15
N VAL A 115 11.53 0.80 8.33
CA VAL A 115 10.20 0.19 8.21
C VAL A 115 9.75 -0.38 9.56
N THR A 116 10.63 -1.08 10.26
CA THR A 116 10.32 -1.64 11.58
C THR A 116 10.00 -0.55 12.58
N LEU A 117 10.84 0.49 12.67
CA LEU A 117 10.61 1.64 13.55
C LEU A 117 9.29 2.34 13.24
N ALA A 118 9.01 2.59 11.96
CA ALA A 118 7.76 3.22 11.51
C ALA A 118 6.55 2.36 11.88
N MET A 119 6.61 1.03 11.69
CA MET A 119 5.55 0.11 12.10
C MET A 119 5.36 0.10 13.62
N SER A 120 6.43 0.08 14.41
CA SER A 120 6.36 0.12 15.87
C SER A 120 5.70 1.41 16.37
N LEU A 121 6.13 2.57 15.86
CA LEU A 121 5.51 3.86 16.19
C LEU A 121 4.04 3.91 15.78
N SER A 122 3.72 3.39 14.60
CA SER A 122 2.33 3.30 14.12
C SER A 122 1.47 2.40 15.02
N LEU A 123 2.01 1.27 15.49
CA LEU A 123 1.33 0.37 16.42
C LEU A 123 1.05 1.04 17.77
N VAL A 124 2.05 1.75 18.32
CA VAL A 124 1.91 2.48 19.58
C VAL A 124 0.87 3.58 19.44
N PHE A 125 1.00 4.44 18.43
CA PHE A 125 0.04 5.50 18.14
C PHE A 125 -1.38 4.95 18.02
N SER A 126 -1.54 3.90 17.21
CA SER A 126 -2.84 3.31 16.97
C SER A 126 -3.42 2.63 18.21
N GLY A 127 -2.58 1.97 19.02
CA GLY A 127 -2.96 1.41 20.32
C GLY A 127 -3.52 2.47 21.26
N LEU A 128 -2.75 3.52 21.50
CA LEU A 128 -3.13 4.62 22.38
C LEU A 128 -4.39 5.34 21.89
N MET A 129 -4.46 5.70 20.61
CA MET A 129 -5.63 6.37 20.04
C MET A 129 -6.87 5.50 20.13
N SER A 130 -6.75 4.19 19.89
CA SER A 130 -7.91 3.29 19.99
C SER A 130 -8.50 3.22 21.39
N GLY A 131 -7.69 3.40 22.44
CA GLY A 131 -8.16 3.49 23.82
C GLY A 131 -8.85 4.81 24.15
N VAL A 132 -8.49 5.91 23.48
CA VAL A 132 -9.04 7.25 23.75
C VAL A 132 -10.31 7.53 22.93
N ILE A 133 -10.29 7.25 21.63
CA ILE A 133 -11.36 7.60 20.68
C ILE A 133 -12.06 6.39 20.07
N GLY A 134 -11.68 5.18 20.48
CA GLY A 134 -12.22 3.93 19.96
C GLY A 134 -11.53 3.42 18.68
N PRO A 135 -11.73 2.14 18.33
CA PRO A 135 -11.08 1.51 17.19
C PRO A 135 -11.57 2.03 15.83
N SER A 136 -12.88 2.30 15.68
CA SER A 136 -13.44 2.82 14.42
C SER A 136 -12.87 4.19 14.05
N ALA A 137 -12.85 5.14 14.99
CA ALA A 137 -12.33 6.48 14.73
C ALA A 137 -10.82 6.44 14.46
N THR A 138 -10.06 5.66 15.23
CA THR A 138 -8.62 5.46 15.01
C THR A 138 -8.33 4.91 13.61
N ILE A 139 -9.07 3.89 13.17
CA ILE A 139 -8.93 3.32 11.83
C ILE A 139 -9.30 4.35 10.76
N ALA A 140 -10.36 5.14 10.98
CA ALA A 140 -10.75 6.18 10.04
C ALA A 140 -9.67 7.25 9.87
N ILE A 141 -9.02 7.66 10.97
CA ILE A 141 -7.91 8.63 10.94
C ILE A 141 -6.72 8.06 10.18
N ILE A 142 -6.32 6.81 10.46
CA ILE A 142 -5.19 6.17 9.77
C ILE A 142 -5.50 5.96 8.29
N GLY A 143 -6.70 5.47 7.96
CA GLY A 143 -7.16 5.30 6.59
C GLY A 143 -7.24 6.62 5.83
N GLY A 144 -7.82 7.66 6.44
CA GLY A 144 -7.88 9.01 5.89
C GLY A 144 -6.50 9.61 5.67
N GLY A 145 -5.57 9.43 6.61
CA GLY A 145 -4.17 9.84 6.48
C GLY A 145 -3.47 9.14 5.31
N SER A 146 -3.66 7.83 5.15
CA SER A 146 -3.11 7.08 4.01
C SER A 146 -3.72 7.52 2.68
N LEU A 147 -5.03 7.80 2.65
CA LEU A 147 -5.71 8.30 1.46
C LEU A 147 -5.14 9.66 1.05
N LEU A 148 -5.04 10.58 2.01
CA LEU A 148 -4.45 11.90 1.80
C LEU A 148 -2.99 11.78 1.33
N TRP A 149 -2.21 10.91 1.96
CA TRP A 149 -0.84 10.64 1.54
C TRP A 149 -0.78 10.15 0.10
N GLY A 150 -1.65 9.22 -0.31
CA GLY A 150 -1.71 8.76 -1.70
C GLY A 150 -2.00 9.88 -2.70
N ILE A 151 -2.91 10.80 -2.36
CA ILE A 151 -3.20 11.98 -3.18
C ILE A 151 -1.99 12.90 -3.26
N VAL A 152 -1.39 13.24 -2.11
CA VAL A 152 -0.21 14.09 -2.02
C VAL A 152 0.96 13.47 -2.79
N PHE A 153 1.16 12.16 -2.65
CA PHE A 153 2.21 11.42 -3.34
C PHE A 153 2.05 11.50 -4.86
N LEU A 154 0.84 11.24 -5.40
CA LEU A 154 0.59 11.39 -6.84
C LEU A 154 0.82 12.84 -7.29
N PHE A 155 0.40 13.82 -6.49
CA PHE A 155 0.63 15.22 -6.82
C PHE A 155 2.13 15.57 -6.86
N LEU A 156 2.90 15.18 -5.84
CA LEU A 156 4.33 15.48 -5.74
C LEU A 156 5.15 14.75 -6.80
N THR A 157 4.76 13.53 -7.17
CA THR A 157 5.46 12.72 -8.17
C THR A 157 5.04 13.03 -9.61
N ARG A 158 4.17 14.01 -9.86
CA ARG A 158 3.69 14.35 -11.22
C ARG A 158 4.82 14.71 -12.18
N VAL A 159 5.85 15.41 -11.71
CA VAL A 159 6.99 15.83 -12.55
C VAL A 159 7.85 14.62 -12.90
N LEU A 160 8.22 13.81 -11.90
CA LEU A 160 8.99 12.58 -12.12
C LEU A 160 8.27 11.60 -13.05
N ARG A 161 6.95 11.52 -12.96
CA ARG A 161 6.14 10.68 -13.86
C ARG A 161 6.16 11.19 -15.30
N ALA A 162 6.16 12.50 -15.51
CA ALA A 162 6.25 13.10 -16.84
C ALA A 162 7.65 12.90 -17.43
N GLU A 163 8.71 13.10 -16.64
CA GLU A 163 10.10 12.84 -17.04
C GLU A 163 10.30 11.36 -17.45
N ALA A 164 9.83 10.42 -16.62
CA ALA A 164 9.92 9.00 -16.90
C ALA A 164 9.15 8.58 -18.17
N GLU A 165 8.03 9.25 -18.47
CA GLU A 165 7.27 9.01 -19.71
C GLU A 165 8.01 9.56 -20.93
N THR A 166 8.59 10.76 -20.83
CA THR A 166 9.41 11.33 -21.91
C THR A 166 10.66 10.50 -22.20
N GLU A 167 11.34 9.99 -21.18
CA GLU A 167 12.52 9.14 -21.32
C GLU A 167 12.15 7.81 -21.99
N ALA A 168 11.03 7.20 -21.60
CA ALA A 168 10.54 5.98 -22.23
C ALA A 168 10.23 6.17 -23.73
N LEU A 169 9.64 7.32 -24.10
CA LEU A 169 9.34 7.67 -25.50
C LEU A 169 10.62 7.98 -26.31
N ALA A 170 11.62 8.60 -25.69
CA ALA A 170 12.90 8.89 -26.33
C ALA A 170 13.72 7.63 -26.64
N VAL A 171 13.55 6.56 -25.86
CA VAL A 171 14.25 5.27 -26.05
C VAL A 171 13.57 4.38 -27.11
N HIS A 172 12.27 4.57 -27.40
CA HIS A 172 11.53 3.83 -28.43
C HIS A 172 10.90 4.77 -29.49
N PRO A 173 11.68 5.32 -30.45
CA PRO A 173 11.17 6.40 -31.29
C PRO A 173 10.22 6.00 -32.44
N LEU A 174 10.17 4.75 -32.93
CA LEU A 174 9.57 4.47 -34.26
C LEU A 174 8.90 3.08 -34.44
N ALA A 175 7.83 2.78 -33.70
CA ALA A 175 7.00 1.59 -34.02
C ALA A 175 5.59 1.93 -34.57
N VAL A 176 5.27 3.22 -34.74
CA VAL A 176 3.92 3.66 -35.15
C VAL A 176 3.85 4.08 -36.63
N GLU A 177 4.99 4.22 -37.33
CA GLU A 177 5.00 4.76 -38.69
C GLU A 177 5.08 3.71 -39.83
N THR A 178 5.09 2.41 -39.52
CA THR A 178 5.32 1.35 -40.52
C THR A 178 4.11 0.47 -40.89
N GLU A 179 2.89 0.76 -40.44
CA GLU A 179 1.68 -0.01 -40.82
C GLU A 179 0.76 0.67 -41.87
N LEU A 180 1.22 1.72 -42.57
CA LEU A 180 0.42 2.41 -43.59
C LEU A 180 1.14 2.66 -44.93
N THR A 181 1.86 1.65 -45.44
CA THR A 181 2.24 1.60 -46.87
C THR A 181 2.00 0.22 -47.46
#